data_AF-A0A7T7RFH3-F1
#
_entry.id   AF-A0A7T7RFH3-F1
#
_cell.length_a   1.000
_cell.length_b   1.000
_cell.length_c   1.000
_cell.angle_alpha   90.00
_cell.angle_beta   90.00
_cell.angle_gamma   90.00
#
_symmetry.space_group_name_H-M   'P 1'
#
loop_
_entity.id
_entity.type
_entity.pdbx_description
1 polymer ?
#
loop_
_entity_poly.entity_id
_entity_poly.type
_entity_poly.pdbx_seq_one_letter_code
_entity_poly.pdbx_strand_id
1 'polypeptide(L)'
;MHEIFINYRTKGGKAVAYGCDDRLSTRFGPDSVFLARKSIAPGNNYVETLDQAARRSQVLLAVIDEEWLDAPDRHQPAKRALDNPQDWVRREIEEALSSGALVVPLLIGRHVEQLDPHRLPSSLGELAECQYVRIDLHTMDSDLTGLGDRLVQQVPGLAALDRQTRPDDATVPDQEPTVRNDHQSGGIGQVSGSVGTFVNDAHGPLHTGRGNLYGGSHISGDGSNHFAGDNRGGIRQRFGPRAPREGDEQ
;
A
#
# COMPACT_ATOMS: atom_id res chain seq x y z
N MET A 1 -6.56 -0.86 18.52
CA MET A 1 -5.53 -1.35 19.47
C MET A 1 -4.27 -1.45 18.64
N HIS A 2 -3.16 -0.87 19.09
CA HIS A 2 -1.95 -0.85 18.31
C HIS A 2 -1.12 -2.09 18.66
N GLU A 3 -0.74 -2.86 17.65
CA GLU A 3 0.07 -4.07 17.81
C GLU A 3 1.57 -3.72 17.84
N ILE A 4 1.96 -2.66 17.12
CA ILE A 4 3.36 -2.22 16.97
C ILE A 4 3.52 -0.82 17.54
N PHE A 5 4.47 -0.63 18.44
CA PHE A 5 4.87 0.65 18.99
C PHE A 5 6.24 1.05 18.45
N ILE A 6 6.36 2.26 17.86
CA ILE A 6 7.64 2.77 17.35
C ILE A 6 8.23 3.77 18.33
N ASN A 7 9.28 3.34 19.02
CA ASN A 7 10.08 4.15 19.91
C ASN A 7 11.26 4.75 19.15
N TYR A 8 11.44 6.08 19.21
CA TYR A 8 12.52 6.75 18.50
C TYR A 8 12.89 8.10 19.15
N ARG A 9 14.14 8.53 18.95
CA ARG A 9 14.56 9.89 19.28
C ARG A 9 14.25 10.85 18.12
N THR A 10 13.91 12.10 18.46
CA THR A 10 13.56 13.12 17.45
C THR A 10 14.76 13.50 16.57
N LYS A 11 15.97 13.50 17.14
CA LYS A 11 17.22 13.68 16.39
C LYS A 11 17.66 12.33 15.83
N GLY A 12 18.04 12.29 14.56
CA GLY A 12 18.56 11.09 13.87
C GLY A 12 17.49 10.10 13.38
N GLY A 13 16.71 9.51 14.29
CA GLY A 13 15.84 8.35 13.99
C GLY A 13 14.53 8.65 13.27
N LYS A 14 14.22 9.92 12.99
CA LYS A 14 12.90 10.33 12.47
C LYS A 14 12.60 9.69 11.11
N ALA A 15 13.50 9.76 10.13
CA ALA A 15 13.21 9.24 8.79
C ALA A 15 12.83 7.75 8.81
N VAL A 16 13.58 6.94 9.57
CA VAL A 16 13.33 5.51 9.72
C VAL A 16 12.03 5.26 10.48
N ALA A 17 11.75 6.01 11.55
CA ALA A 17 10.51 5.86 12.32
C ALA A 17 9.25 6.13 11.46
N TYR A 18 9.29 7.16 10.60
CA TYR A 18 8.19 7.43 9.67
C TYR A 18 8.11 6.40 8.54
N GLY A 19 9.25 5.89 8.03
CA GLY A 19 9.26 4.79 7.07
C GLY A 19 8.66 3.50 7.65
N CYS A 20 8.97 3.19 8.92
CA CYS A 20 8.36 2.09 9.65
C CYS A 20 6.84 2.29 9.77
N ASP A 21 6.40 3.46 10.21
CA ASP A 21 4.99 3.81 10.33
C ASP A 21 4.25 3.65 9.01
N ASP A 22 4.77 4.21 7.91
CA ASP A 22 4.17 4.13 6.58
C ASP A 22 4.08 2.68 6.08
N ARG A 23 5.20 1.95 6.10
CA ARG A 23 5.28 0.61 5.52
C ARG A 23 4.50 -0.42 6.34
N LEU A 24 4.63 -0.40 7.66
CA LEU A 24 3.94 -1.34 8.53
C LEU A 24 2.46 -1.01 8.64
N SER A 25 2.06 0.27 8.62
CA SER A 25 0.63 0.64 8.54
C SER A 25 0.01 0.23 7.21
N THR A 26 0.77 0.32 6.11
CA THR A 26 0.34 -0.17 4.79
C THR A 26 0.15 -1.69 4.81
N ARG A 27 0.94 -2.43 5.57
CA ARG A 27 0.81 -3.89 5.67
C ARG A 27 -0.30 -4.33 6.64
N PHE A 28 -0.26 -3.85 7.88
CA PHE A 28 -1.09 -4.36 8.98
C PHE A 28 -2.31 -3.48 9.31
N GLY A 29 -2.47 -2.34 8.62
CA GLY A 29 -3.56 -1.40 8.85
C GLY A 29 -3.12 -0.15 9.62
N PRO A 30 -3.78 1.00 9.39
CA PRO A 30 -3.38 2.28 9.99
C PRO A 30 -3.50 2.31 11.52
N ASP A 31 -4.39 1.51 12.11
CA ASP A 31 -4.59 1.45 13.57
C ASP A 31 -3.67 0.45 14.27
N SER A 32 -2.85 -0.29 13.52
CA SER A 32 -1.96 -1.32 14.05
C SER A 32 -0.62 -0.76 14.54
N VAL A 33 -0.24 0.43 14.07
CA VAL A 33 1.05 1.05 14.39
C VAL A 33 0.83 2.33 15.19
N PHE A 34 1.57 2.46 16.30
CA PHE A 34 1.59 3.65 17.12
C PHE A 34 2.93 4.37 16.99
N LEU A 35 2.87 5.62 16.53
CA LEU A 35 4.01 6.54 16.46
C LEU A 35 3.68 7.78 17.29
N ALA A 36 4.30 7.95 18.45
CA ALA A 36 3.90 8.91 19.47
C ALA A 36 3.65 10.36 19.00
N ARG A 37 4.46 10.89 18.08
CA ARG A 37 4.27 12.26 17.53
C ARG A 37 3.10 12.38 16.55
N LYS A 38 2.65 11.27 15.95
CA LYS A 38 1.55 11.22 14.97
C LYS A 38 0.25 10.75 15.60
N SER A 39 0.33 9.78 16.52
CA SER A 39 -0.83 9.03 17.02
C SER A 39 -1.48 9.63 18.27
N ILE A 40 -0.87 10.64 18.93
CA ILE A 40 -1.47 11.31 20.09
C ILE A 40 -2.26 12.55 19.63
N ALA A 41 -3.57 12.50 19.81
CA ALA A 41 -4.46 13.61 19.46
C ALA A 41 -4.16 14.86 20.32
N PRO A 42 -4.26 16.08 19.75
CA PRO A 42 -4.13 17.31 20.52
C PRO A 42 -5.08 17.35 21.72
N GLY A 43 -4.56 17.66 22.90
CA GLY A 43 -5.32 17.75 24.15
C GLY A 43 -5.28 16.49 25.04
N ASN A 44 -4.80 15.35 24.54
CA ASN A 44 -4.61 14.17 25.37
C ASN A 44 -3.35 14.28 26.24
N ASN A 45 -3.37 13.66 27.43
CA ASN A 45 -2.19 13.54 28.27
C ASN A 45 -1.16 12.64 27.56
N TYR A 46 -0.10 13.27 27.05
CA TYR A 46 0.94 12.62 26.29
C TYR A 46 1.59 11.48 27.08
N VAL A 47 1.89 11.70 28.36
CA VAL A 47 2.62 10.72 29.19
C VAL A 47 1.79 9.46 29.41
N GLU A 48 0.54 9.62 29.85
CA GLU A 48 -0.33 8.49 30.15
C GLU A 48 -0.68 7.68 28.90
N THR A 49 -0.93 8.37 27.78
CA THR A 49 -1.26 7.70 26.51
C THR A 49 -0.08 6.86 26.00
N LEU A 50 1.14 7.36 26.18
CA LEU A 50 2.36 6.73 25.73
C LEU A 50 2.69 5.46 26.52
N ASP A 51 2.63 5.54 27.85
CA ASP A 51 2.83 4.39 28.73
C ASP A 51 1.78 3.31 28.46
N GLN A 52 0.50 3.70 28.30
CA GLN A 52 -0.56 2.74 27.98
C GLN A 52 -0.38 2.12 26.60
N ALA A 53 0.07 2.88 25.60
CA ALA A 53 0.31 2.36 24.25
C ALA A 53 1.49 1.39 24.23
N ALA A 54 2.61 1.71 24.90
CA ALA A 54 3.77 0.83 25.03
C ALA A 54 3.39 -0.48 25.72
N ARG A 55 2.72 -0.41 26.89
CA ARG A 55 2.29 -1.59 27.66
C ARG A 55 1.32 -2.52 26.92
N ARG A 56 0.54 -1.98 25.98
CA ARG A 56 -0.48 -2.75 25.23
C ARG A 56 0.02 -3.26 23.89
N SER A 57 1.20 -2.80 23.45
CA SER A 57 1.78 -3.25 22.19
C SER A 57 2.28 -4.68 22.32
N GLN A 58 2.12 -5.48 21.25
CA GLN A 58 2.72 -6.81 21.16
C GLN A 58 4.19 -6.72 20.72
N VAL A 59 4.54 -5.66 19.98
CA VAL A 59 5.89 -5.39 19.46
C VAL A 59 6.28 -3.95 19.76
N LEU A 60 7.49 -3.75 20.28
CA LEU A 60 8.13 -2.44 20.33
C LEU A 60 9.36 -2.43 19.40
N LEU A 61 9.38 -1.49 18.47
CA LEU A 61 10.52 -1.22 17.60
C LEU A 61 11.33 -0.05 18.18
N ALA A 62 12.54 -0.33 18.67
CA ALA A 62 13.43 0.68 19.23
C ALA A 62 14.39 1.19 18.14
N VAL A 63 14.13 2.38 17.62
CA VAL A 63 14.93 3.00 16.55
C VAL A 63 16.19 3.64 17.14
N ILE A 64 17.34 3.04 16.84
CA ILE A 64 18.65 3.37 17.42
C ILE A 64 19.56 3.90 16.30
N ASP A 65 19.79 5.21 16.32
CA ASP A 65 20.78 5.89 15.50
C ASP A 65 22.11 6.08 16.26
N GLU A 66 23.07 6.74 15.62
CA GLU A 66 24.41 6.99 16.16
C GLU A 66 24.41 7.86 17.42
N GLU A 67 23.43 8.76 17.58
CA GLU A 67 23.32 9.65 18.73
C GLU A 67 22.48 9.04 19.86
N TRP A 68 21.83 7.90 19.64
CA TRP A 68 20.76 7.40 20.52
C TRP A 68 21.21 7.15 21.96
N LEU A 69 22.39 6.54 22.12
CA LEU A 69 22.95 6.14 23.41
C LEU A 69 23.44 7.35 24.23
N ASP A 70 24.12 8.28 23.56
CA ASP A 70 24.78 9.42 24.18
C ASP A 70 24.02 10.74 23.98
N ALA A 71 22.75 10.66 23.55
CA ALA A 71 21.88 11.81 23.36
C ALA A 71 21.81 12.65 24.65
N PRO A 72 21.98 13.99 24.57
CA PRO A 72 21.98 14.84 25.75
C PRO A 72 20.59 14.93 26.38
N ASP A 73 20.52 14.94 27.71
CA ASP A 73 19.28 15.18 28.44
C ASP A 73 18.78 16.62 28.19
N ARG A 74 17.46 16.76 28.04
CA ARG A 74 16.82 18.06 27.73
C ARG A 74 17.00 19.11 28.83
N HIS A 75 17.08 18.67 30.08
CA HIS A 75 17.19 19.53 31.27
C HIS A 75 18.64 19.67 31.74
N GLN A 76 19.46 18.64 31.49
CA GLN A 76 20.87 18.59 31.87
C GLN A 76 21.74 18.13 30.67
N PRO A 77 22.08 19.02 29.72
CA PRO A 77 22.79 18.65 28.49
C PRO A 77 24.14 17.95 28.67
N ALA A 78 24.76 18.07 29.86
CA ALA A 78 26.00 17.37 30.23
C ALA A 78 25.80 15.91 30.64
N LYS A 79 24.55 15.43 30.75
CA LYS A 79 24.19 14.05 31.07
C LYS A 79 23.49 13.40 29.88
N ARG A 80 23.53 12.08 29.81
CA ARG A 80 22.79 11.32 28.80
C ARG A 80 21.32 11.27 29.17
N ALA A 81 20.45 11.42 28.18
CA ALA A 81 19.00 11.33 28.36
C ALA A 81 18.60 9.96 28.92
N LEU A 82 19.21 8.87 28.47
CA LEU A 82 18.92 7.53 28.99
C LEU A 82 19.20 7.37 30.49
N ASP A 83 20.15 8.13 31.05
CA ASP A 83 20.43 8.06 32.48
C ASP A 83 19.31 8.72 33.33
N ASN A 84 18.48 9.56 32.71
CA ASN A 84 17.32 10.17 33.34
C ASN A 84 16.11 9.20 33.34
N PRO A 85 15.57 8.79 34.50
CA PRO A 85 14.38 7.94 34.57
C PRO A 85 13.11 8.58 33.96
N GLN A 86 13.13 9.89 33.71
CA GLN A 86 12.02 10.63 33.09
C GLN A 86 12.18 10.81 31.57
N ASP A 87 13.22 10.24 30.96
CA ASP A 87 13.37 10.20 29.50
C ASP A 87 12.32 9.26 28.90
N TRP A 88 11.57 9.75 27.93
CA TRP A 88 10.45 9.01 27.35
C TRP A 88 10.91 7.76 26.62
N VAL A 89 12.03 7.84 25.91
CA VAL A 89 12.58 6.69 25.18
C VAL A 89 12.90 5.55 26.14
N ARG A 90 13.57 5.85 27.24
CA ARG A 90 13.83 4.87 28.30
C ARG A 90 12.54 4.29 28.87
N ARG A 91 11.60 5.13 29.27
CA ARG A 91 10.36 4.69 29.91
C ARG A 91 9.55 3.76 29.00
N GLU A 92 9.37 4.11 27.74
CA GLU A 92 8.64 3.29 26.77
C GLU A 92 9.24 1.89 26.63
N ILE A 93 10.58 1.79 26.58
CA ILE A 93 11.28 0.50 26.48
C ILE A 93 11.15 -0.29 27.80
N GLU A 94 11.34 0.36 28.95
CA GLU A 94 11.16 -0.28 30.26
C GLU A 94 9.75 -0.86 30.40
N GLU A 95 8.74 -0.09 29.98
CA GLU A 95 7.34 -0.51 30.02
C GLU A 95 7.08 -1.72 29.10
N ALA A 96 7.58 -1.69 27.86
CA ALA A 96 7.43 -2.79 26.91
C ALA A 96 8.14 -4.07 27.37
N LEU A 97 9.37 -3.97 27.89
CA LEU A 97 10.09 -5.11 28.49
C LEU A 97 9.29 -5.68 29.67
N SER A 98 8.80 -4.82 30.57
CA SER A 98 8.04 -5.24 31.75
C SER A 98 6.70 -5.90 31.41
N SER A 99 6.08 -5.51 30.29
CA SER A 99 4.82 -6.09 29.82
C SER A 99 5.02 -7.37 28.99
N GLY A 100 6.26 -7.78 28.73
CA GLY A 100 6.59 -8.96 27.91
C GLY A 100 6.34 -8.75 26.41
N ALA A 101 6.36 -7.50 25.93
CA ALA A 101 6.28 -7.22 24.51
C ALA A 101 7.56 -7.69 23.80
N LEU A 102 7.45 -8.04 22.52
CA LEU A 102 8.60 -8.33 21.67
C LEU A 102 9.35 -7.02 21.37
N VAL A 103 10.49 -6.82 22.01
CA VAL A 103 11.34 -5.64 21.77
C VAL A 103 12.36 -5.95 20.68
N VAL A 104 12.36 -5.15 19.61
CA VAL A 104 13.27 -5.30 18.47
C VAL A 104 14.10 -4.01 18.30
N PRO A 105 15.40 -4.07 18.62
CA PRO A 105 16.33 -2.98 18.30
C PRO A 105 16.50 -2.83 16.78
N LEU A 106 16.30 -1.61 16.26
CA LEU A 106 16.53 -1.24 14.86
C LEU A 106 17.77 -0.34 14.76
N LEU A 107 18.92 -0.90 14.37
CA LEU A 107 20.16 -0.16 14.22
C LEU A 107 20.21 0.54 12.86
N ILE A 108 20.34 1.87 12.85
CA ILE A 108 20.30 2.66 11.62
C ILE A 108 21.69 2.81 11.00
N GLY A 109 21.82 2.41 9.75
CA GLY A 109 23.07 2.50 9.00
C GLY A 109 24.15 1.54 9.50
N ARG A 110 25.33 1.55 8.88
CA ARG A 110 26.42 0.59 9.15
C ARG A 110 27.35 0.94 10.32
N HIS A 111 27.27 2.17 10.83
CA HIS A 111 28.19 2.67 11.85
C HIS A 111 27.67 2.49 13.28
N VAL A 112 26.37 2.27 13.46
CA VAL A 112 25.76 2.01 14.77
C VAL A 112 26.15 0.62 15.27
N GLU A 113 27.03 0.56 16.26
CA GLU A 113 27.45 -0.70 16.87
C GLU A 113 26.31 -1.36 17.66
N GLN A 114 26.49 -2.64 17.99
CA GLN A 114 25.60 -3.33 18.91
C GLN A 114 25.61 -2.61 20.27
N LEU A 115 24.45 -2.56 20.92
CA LEU A 115 24.35 -1.97 22.26
C LEU A 115 25.22 -2.75 23.26
N ASP A 116 26.01 -2.02 24.05
CA ASP A 116 26.75 -2.58 25.17
C ASP A 116 25.88 -2.48 26.44
N PRO A 117 25.52 -3.61 27.09
CA PRO A 117 24.70 -3.60 28.30
C PRO A 117 25.33 -2.80 29.44
N HIS A 118 26.67 -2.67 29.49
CA HIS A 118 27.37 -1.89 30.52
C HIS A 118 27.27 -0.38 30.30
N ARG A 119 26.96 0.06 29.07
CA ARG A 119 26.72 1.47 28.76
C ARG A 119 25.25 1.88 28.93
N LEU A 120 24.37 0.92 29.17
CA LEU A 120 22.94 1.14 29.39
C LEU A 120 22.62 1.25 30.88
N PRO A 121 21.54 1.96 31.25
CA PRO A 121 20.93 1.80 32.57
C PRO A 121 20.57 0.33 32.81
N SER A 122 20.73 -0.14 34.06
CA SER A 122 20.46 -1.54 34.43
C SER A 122 19.08 -2.07 33.98
N SER A 123 18.06 -1.22 33.98
CA SER A 123 16.70 -1.55 33.53
C SER A 123 16.57 -1.77 32.03
N LEU A 124 17.53 -1.32 31.23
CA LEU A 124 17.58 -1.50 29.78
C LEU A 124 18.61 -2.55 29.36
N GLY A 125 19.26 -3.25 30.30
CA GLY A 125 20.30 -4.23 29.97
C GLY A 125 19.82 -5.30 28.99
N GLU A 126 18.57 -5.76 29.16
CA GLU A 126 17.94 -6.76 28.28
C GLU A 126 17.86 -6.31 26.82
N LEU A 127 17.72 -5.00 26.55
CA LEU A 127 17.67 -4.46 25.19
C LEU A 127 18.94 -4.79 24.39
N ALA A 128 20.09 -4.85 25.06
CA ALA A 128 21.36 -5.19 24.42
C ALA A 128 21.50 -6.68 24.09
N GLU A 129 20.71 -7.52 24.76
CA GLU A 129 20.64 -8.97 24.52
C GLU A 129 19.60 -9.34 23.46
N CYS A 130 18.69 -8.42 23.12
CA CYS A 130 17.72 -8.61 22.06
C CYS A 130 18.39 -8.74 20.68
N GLN A 131 17.86 -9.63 19.84
CA GLN A 131 18.26 -9.72 18.44
C GLN A 131 17.90 -8.43 17.70
N TYR A 132 18.91 -7.74 17.17
CA TYR A 132 18.70 -6.51 16.43
C TYR A 132 18.43 -6.76 14.94
N VAL A 133 17.79 -5.78 14.30
CA VAL A 133 17.68 -5.67 12.84
C VAL A 133 18.40 -4.41 12.40
N ARG A 134 19.14 -4.52 11.30
CA ARG A 134 19.84 -3.39 10.71
C ARG A 134 18.99 -2.80 9.59
N ILE A 135 18.86 -1.48 9.57
CA ILE A 135 18.14 -0.74 8.54
C ILE A 135 19.12 0.19 7.85
N ASP A 136 19.38 -0.02 6.56
CA ASP A 136 20.12 0.93 5.75
C ASP A 136 19.14 1.92 5.10
N LEU A 137 19.51 3.20 5.05
CA LEU A 137 18.66 4.23 4.45
C LEU A 137 18.47 4.02 2.94
N HIS A 138 19.43 3.38 2.26
CA HIS A 138 19.36 3.07 0.83
C HIS A 138 18.53 1.82 0.52
N THR A 139 18.40 0.88 1.45
CA THR A 139 17.65 -0.37 1.28
C THR A 139 16.47 -0.49 2.25
N MET A 140 16.02 0.65 2.79
CA MET A 140 15.01 0.69 3.85
C MET A 140 13.73 -0.08 3.49
N ASP A 141 13.23 0.06 2.26
CA ASP A 141 12.00 -0.60 1.83
C ASP A 141 12.09 -2.13 1.89
N SER A 142 13.20 -2.69 1.42
CA SER A 142 13.44 -4.14 1.48
C SER A 142 13.68 -4.61 2.92
N ASP A 143 14.43 -3.83 3.70
CA ASP A 143 14.74 -4.17 5.09
C ASP A 143 13.47 -4.19 5.95
N LEU A 144 12.58 -3.21 5.77
CA LEU A 144 11.28 -3.12 6.44
C LEU A 144 10.30 -4.18 5.95
N THR A 145 10.34 -4.55 4.67
CA THR A 145 9.54 -5.67 4.15
C THR A 145 9.95 -6.97 4.84
N GLY A 146 11.25 -7.28 4.89
CA GLY A 146 11.75 -8.46 5.59
C GLY A 146 11.60 -8.41 7.12
N LEU A 147 11.57 -7.22 7.73
CA LEU A 147 11.16 -7.05 9.12
C LEU A 147 9.70 -7.47 9.32
N GLY A 148 8.79 -6.98 8.48
CA GLY A 148 7.38 -7.36 8.52
C GLY A 148 7.15 -8.86 8.43
N ASP A 149 7.88 -9.54 7.54
CA ASP A 149 7.77 -11.01 7.37
C ASP A 149 8.18 -11.77 8.65
N ARG A 150 9.25 -11.31 9.30
CA ARG A 150 9.71 -11.89 10.57
C ARG A 150 8.71 -11.63 11.70
N LEU A 151 8.15 -10.42 11.76
CA LEU A 151 7.14 -10.07 12.77
C LEU A 151 5.88 -10.93 12.64
N VAL A 152 5.42 -11.21 11.41
CA VAL A 152 4.27 -12.10 11.16
C VAL A 152 4.52 -13.52 11.66
N GLN A 153 5.75 -14.02 11.53
CA GLN A 153 6.10 -15.36 12.01
C GLN A 153 6.15 -15.44 13.54
N GLN A 154 6.48 -14.34 14.21
CA GLN A 154 6.69 -14.30 15.65
C GLN A 154 5.43 -13.89 16.44
N VAL A 155 4.54 -13.13 15.82
CA VAL A 155 3.42 -12.47 16.51
C VAL A 155 2.10 -12.83 15.84
N PRO A 156 1.30 -13.75 16.44
CA PRO A 156 0.03 -14.18 15.87
C PRO A 156 -0.97 -13.04 15.62
N GLY A 157 -0.96 -11.99 16.47
CA GLY A 157 -1.79 -10.79 16.28
C GLY A 157 -1.50 -10.07 14.97
N LEU A 158 -0.22 -9.95 14.60
CA LEU A 158 0.19 -9.34 13.33
C LEU A 158 -0.10 -10.23 12.13
N ALA A 159 0.02 -11.56 12.26
CA ALA A 159 -0.35 -12.49 11.22
C ALA A 159 -1.84 -12.36 10.83
N ALA A 160 -2.72 -12.14 11.80
CA ALA A 160 -4.16 -11.93 11.55
C ALA A 160 -4.46 -10.60 10.83
N LEU A 161 -3.61 -9.59 11.03
CA LEU A 161 -3.72 -8.27 10.41
C LEU A 161 -3.00 -8.17 9.05
N ASP A 162 -2.21 -9.18 8.68
CA ASP A 162 -1.40 -9.11 7.48
C ASP A 162 -2.24 -9.11 6.20
N ARG A 163 -2.33 -7.94 5.55
CA ARG A 163 -3.06 -7.78 4.29
C ARG A 163 -2.31 -8.34 3.09
N GLN A 164 -1.02 -8.66 3.23
CA GLN A 164 -0.25 -9.32 2.18
C GLN A 164 -0.54 -10.82 2.08
N THR A 165 -0.99 -11.43 3.18
CA THR A 165 -1.25 -12.88 3.27
C THR A 165 -2.74 -13.22 3.05
N ARG A 166 -3.65 -12.24 3.01
CA ARG A 166 -5.06 -12.47 2.68
C ARG A 166 -5.16 -12.77 1.18
N PRO A 167 -5.56 -13.98 0.75
CA PRO A 167 -5.90 -14.23 -0.63
C PRO A 167 -7.28 -13.62 -0.86
N ASP A 168 -7.32 -12.31 -1.10
CA ASP A 168 -8.36 -11.54 -1.77
C ASP A 168 -8.10 -10.06 -1.49
N ASP A 169 -7.02 -9.55 -2.07
CA ASP A 169 -7.21 -8.49 -3.06
C ASP A 169 -6.29 -8.87 -4.22
N ALA A 170 -6.83 -9.65 -5.15
CA ALA A 170 -6.27 -9.71 -6.48
C ALA A 170 -6.40 -8.29 -7.07
N THR A 171 -5.44 -7.43 -6.74
CA THR A 171 -4.90 -6.54 -7.75
C THR A 171 -4.35 -7.49 -8.80
N VAL A 172 -5.21 -7.86 -9.74
CA VAL A 172 -4.78 -8.22 -11.09
C VAL A 172 -3.68 -7.20 -11.40
N PRO A 173 -2.44 -7.63 -11.70
CA PRO A 173 -1.44 -6.67 -12.10
C PRO A 173 -2.10 -5.83 -13.17
N ASP A 174 -1.86 -4.52 -13.17
CA ASP A 174 -2.00 -3.73 -14.39
C ASP A 174 -0.93 -4.27 -15.36
N GLN A 175 -1.12 -5.52 -15.82
CA GLN A 175 -0.83 -5.87 -17.17
C GLN A 175 -1.76 -4.93 -17.91
N GLU A 176 -1.23 -3.80 -18.37
CA GLU A 176 -1.66 -3.29 -19.65
C GLU A 176 -1.96 -4.54 -20.50
N PRO A 177 -3.18 -4.70 -21.04
CA PRO A 177 -3.42 -5.81 -21.93
C PRO A 177 -2.58 -5.52 -23.17
N THR A 178 -1.30 -5.86 -23.13
CA THR A 178 -0.45 -5.99 -24.29
C THR A 178 -0.95 -7.26 -24.95
N VAL A 179 -2.04 -7.12 -25.70
CA VAL A 179 -2.39 -8.07 -26.74
C VAL A 179 -1.26 -7.95 -27.76
N ARG A 180 -0.23 -8.77 -27.61
CA ARG A 180 0.79 -8.97 -28.64
C ARG A 180 0.15 -9.76 -29.79
N ASN A 181 -0.57 -9.04 -30.64
CA ASN A 181 -1.04 -9.54 -31.92
C ASN A 181 0.04 -9.36 -32.99
N ASP A 182 1.24 -9.90 -32.77
CA ASP A 182 2.33 -9.67 -33.72
C ASP A 182 2.10 -10.35 -35.09
N HIS A 183 1.08 -11.21 -35.24
CA HIS A 183 0.78 -11.86 -36.53
C HIS A 183 -0.70 -12.18 -36.77
N GLN A 184 -1.65 -11.55 -36.06
CA GLN A 184 -3.08 -11.74 -36.33
C GLN A 184 -3.71 -10.49 -36.96
N SER A 185 -4.00 -10.59 -38.27
CA SER A 185 -4.85 -9.65 -39.00
C SER A 185 -6.29 -10.19 -39.06
N GLY A 186 -7.23 -9.42 -38.50
CA GLY A 186 -8.69 -9.71 -38.54
C GLY A 186 -9.23 -10.48 -37.33
N GLY A 187 -10.40 -10.07 -36.82
CA GLY A 187 -11.09 -10.72 -35.69
C GLY A 187 -12.06 -9.80 -34.93
N ILE A 188 -12.94 -10.40 -34.11
CA ILE A 188 -13.84 -9.68 -33.18
C ILE A 188 -13.25 -9.79 -31.78
N GLY A 189 -12.96 -8.64 -31.15
CA GLY A 189 -12.40 -8.55 -29.81
C GLY A 189 -13.37 -7.88 -28.85
N GLN A 190 -13.34 -8.31 -27.58
CA GLN A 190 -14.06 -7.67 -26.49
C GLN A 190 -13.00 -7.16 -25.50
N VAL A 191 -12.96 -5.84 -25.31
CA VAL A 191 -12.14 -5.21 -24.26
C VAL A 191 -13.09 -4.85 -23.13
N SER A 192 -12.82 -5.36 -21.93
CA SER A 192 -13.60 -5.04 -20.74
C SER A 192 -13.27 -3.62 -20.29
N GLY A 193 -14.28 -2.74 -20.28
CA GLY A 193 -14.16 -1.31 -19.97
C GLY A 193 -14.60 -0.42 -21.16
N SER A 194 -15.65 0.40 -20.94
CA SER A 194 -16.32 1.46 -21.74
C SER A 194 -16.34 1.48 -23.29
N VAL A 195 -15.66 0.60 -24.02
CA VAL A 195 -15.44 0.71 -25.48
C VAL A 195 -16.24 -0.33 -26.29
N GLY A 196 -16.81 -1.36 -25.65
CA GLY A 196 -17.71 -2.31 -26.31
C GLY A 196 -17.02 -3.22 -27.34
N THR A 197 -17.82 -3.98 -28.10
CA THR A 197 -17.32 -4.93 -29.11
C THR A 197 -16.84 -4.17 -30.35
N PHE A 198 -15.60 -4.41 -30.79
CA PHE A 198 -15.07 -3.87 -32.04
C PHE A 198 -14.73 -4.99 -33.03
N VAL A 199 -14.88 -4.67 -34.32
CA VAL A 199 -14.56 -5.55 -35.44
C VAL A 199 -13.44 -4.86 -36.21
N ASN A 200 -12.26 -5.48 -36.26
CA ASN A 200 -11.14 -4.98 -37.06
C ASN A 200 -11.22 -5.48 -38.51
N ASP A 201 -10.32 -5.02 -39.39
CA ASP A 201 -10.33 -5.26 -40.84
C ASP A 201 -10.66 -6.72 -41.20
N ALA A 202 -11.89 -6.93 -41.69
CA ALA A 202 -12.47 -8.23 -41.94
C ALA A 202 -12.45 -8.52 -43.45
N HIS A 203 -11.68 -9.52 -43.86
CA HIS A 203 -11.52 -9.87 -45.27
C HIS A 203 -12.45 -11.01 -45.73
N GLY A 204 -13.54 -11.29 -45.01
CA GLY A 204 -14.52 -12.32 -45.37
C GLY A 204 -15.88 -12.19 -44.67
N PRO A 205 -16.90 -12.99 -45.05
CA PRO A 205 -18.22 -12.96 -44.44
C PRO A 205 -18.17 -13.38 -42.96
N LEU A 206 -18.75 -12.57 -42.07
CA LEU A 206 -18.80 -12.86 -40.63
C LEU A 206 -20.23 -13.06 -40.15
N HIS A 207 -20.42 -14.03 -39.26
CA HIS A 207 -21.67 -14.30 -38.57
C HIS A 207 -21.54 -13.89 -37.09
N THR A 208 -22.33 -12.91 -36.65
CA THR A 208 -22.33 -12.35 -35.29
C THR A 208 -23.36 -13.01 -34.36
N GLY A 209 -23.89 -14.17 -34.75
CA GLY A 209 -24.94 -14.91 -34.02
C GLY A 209 -26.35 -14.44 -34.34
N ARG A 210 -27.35 -15.07 -33.71
CA ARG A 210 -28.76 -14.62 -33.75
C ARG A 210 -29.08 -13.86 -32.46
N GLY A 211 -29.32 -12.56 -32.59
CA GLY A 211 -29.64 -11.65 -31.50
C GLY A 211 -29.59 -10.19 -31.96
N ASN A 212 -30.10 -9.26 -31.16
CA ASN A 212 -30.07 -7.84 -31.48
C ASN A 212 -28.67 -7.28 -31.24
N LEU A 213 -28.11 -6.62 -32.26
CA LEU A 213 -26.87 -5.84 -32.14
C LEU A 213 -27.24 -4.39 -31.85
N TYR A 214 -26.80 -3.87 -30.71
CA TYR A 214 -26.98 -2.46 -30.36
C TYR A 214 -25.68 -1.70 -30.69
N GLY A 215 -25.55 -1.31 -31.95
CA GLY A 215 -24.49 -0.42 -32.45
C GLY A 215 -25.06 0.94 -32.80
N GLY A 216 -24.50 2.00 -32.24
CA GLY A 216 -25.02 3.36 -32.38
C GLY A 216 -24.82 3.96 -33.76
N SER A 217 -25.78 3.75 -34.67
CA SER A 217 -26.18 4.73 -35.70
C SER A 217 -27.56 4.37 -36.26
N HIS A 218 -28.60 5.12 -35.87
CA HIS A 218 -29.95 4.96 -36.41
C HIS A 218 -30.04 5.66 -37.77
N ILE A 219 -30.28 4.91 -38.84
CA ILE A 219 -30.57 5.45 -40.19
C ILE A 219 -31.94 4.93 -40.60
N SER A 220 -32.90 5.82 -40.86
CA SER A 220 -34.26 5.45 -41.28
C SER A 220 -34.69 6.21 -42.54
N GLY A 221 -35.23 5.50 -43.53
CA GLY A 221 -35.81 6.03 -44.76
C GLY A 221 -35.73 5.02 -45.92
N ASP A 222 -36.72 5.05 -46.83
CA ASP A 222 -36.74 4.19 -48.01
C ASP A 222 -35.53 4.49 -48.92
N GLY A 223 -34.69 3.47 -49.16
CA GLY A 223 -33.50 3.56 -50.02
C GLY A 223 -32.17 3.87 -49.30
N SER A 224 -32.09 3.70 -47.97
CA SER A 224 -30.84 3.88 -47.24
C SER A 224 -29.87 2.71 -47.45
N ASN A 225 -28.72 2.99 -48.05
CA ASN A 225 -27.57 2.08 -48.11
C ASN A 225 -26.40 2.69 -47.35
N HIS A 226 -25.83 1.93 -46.41
CA HIS A 226 -24.65 2.34 -45.66
C HIS A 226 -23.42 1.60 -46.23
N PHE A 227 -22.37 2.35 -46.55
CA PHE A 227 -21.08 1.81 -46.96
C PHE A 227 -20.01 2.44 -46.07
N ALA A 228 -19.19 1.60 -45.44
CA ALA A 228 -18.00 2.05 -44.72
C ALA A 228 -16.76 1.63 -45.53
N GLY A 229 -16.04 2.62 -46.08
CA GLY A 229 -14.86 2.42 -46.94
C GLY A 229 -14.98 3.06 -48.33
N ASP A 230 -13.94 2.92 -49.15
CA ASP A 230 -13.87 3.49 -50.50
C ASP A 230 -14.72 2.69 -51.50
N ASN A 231 -15.81 3.27 -51.98
CA ASN A 231 -16.61 2.69 -53.06
C ASN A 231 -16.09 3.18 -54.43
N ARG A 232 -15.62 2.24 -55.26
CA ARG A 232 -15.26 2.50 -56.67
C ARG A 232 -16.19 1.72 -57.61
N GLY A 233 -17.47 2.05 -57.55
CA GLY A 233 -18.51 1.58 -58.45
C GLY A 233 -19.73 2.51 -58.38
N GLY A 234 -20.41 2.73 -59.51
CA GLY A 234 -21.59 3.60 -59.56
C GLY A 234 -22.79 2.96 -58.86
N ILE A 235 -23.25 3.53 -57.76
CA ILE A 235 -24.49 3.10 -57.09
C ILE A 235 -25.67 3.47 -58.01
N ARG A 236 -26.43 2.48 -58.50
CA ARG A 236 -27.66 2.71 -59.25
C ARG A 236 -28.83 2.12 -58.48
N GLN A 237 -29.70 2.98 -57.97
CA GLN A 237 -30.98 2.59 -57.37
C GLN A 237 -32.10 2.78 -58.39
N ARG A 238 -32.99 1.80 -58.54
CA ARG A 238 -34.22 1.93 -59.32
C ARG A 238 -35.41 1.84 -58.37
N PHE A 239 -36.10 2.96 -58.16
CA PHE A 239 -37.27 3.02 -57.29
C PHE A 239 -38.52 2.58 -58.06
N GLY A 240 -39.32 1.68 -57.46
CA GLY A 240 -40.69 1.39 -57.91
C GLY A 240 -41.67 2.48 -57.45
N PRO A 241 -42.89 2.54 -58.01
CA PRO A 241 -43.86 3.57 -57.66
C PRO A 241 -44.23 3.51 -56.18
N ARG A 242 -44.27 4.69 -55.55
CA ARG A 242 -44.54 4.92 -54.14
C ARG A 242 -45.97 4.47 -53.79
N ALA A 243 -46.14 3.72 -52.69
CA ALA A 243 -47.46 3.40 -52.16
C ALA A 243 -48.14 4.68 -51.62
N PRO A 244 -49.46 4.89 -51.84
CA PRO A 244 -50.20 6.01 -51.27
C PRO A 244 -50.21 5.94 -49.74
N ARG A 245 -50.15 7.09 -49.07
CA ARG A 245 -50.29 7.19 -47.61
C ARG A 245 -51.77 7.12 -47.25
N GLU A 246 -52.15 6.18 -46.40
CA GLU A 246 -53.43 6.23 -45.68
C GLU A 246 -53.37 7.37 -44.65
N GLY A 247 -54.25 8.37 -44.77
CA GLY A 247 -54.38 9.42 -43.74
C GLY A 247 -54.95 10.77 -44.17
N ASP A 248 -55.19 11.05 -45.46
CA ASP A 248 -55.92 12.25 -45.90
C ASP A 248 -57.37 11.90 -46.26
N GLU A 249 -58.23 11.70 -45.26
CA GLU A 249 -59.68 11.93 -45.40
C GLU A 249 -60.19 12.64 -44.13
N GLN A 250 -60.91 13.74 -44.38
CA GLN A 250 -61.53 14.68 -43.43
C GLN A 250 -62.77 14.09 -42.77
#